data_AF-A0A532U7H5-F1
#
_entry.id   AF-A0A532U7H5-F1
#
_cell.length_a   1.000
_cell.length_b   1.000
_cell.length_c   1.000
_cell.angle_alpha   90.00
_cell.angle_beta   90.00
_cell.angle_gamma   90.00
#
_symmetry.space_group_name_H-M   'P 1'
#
loop_
_entity.id
_entity.type
_entity.pdbx_description
1 polymer ?
#
loop_
_entity_poly.entity_id
_entity_poly.type
_entity_poly.pdbx_seq_one_letter_code
_entity_poly.pdbx_strand_id
1 'polypeptide(L)'
;MPEEDWTDFTDDTVLDWLLEPSYPSIPYYTLRHLLDRPPDDQDELAAREAILTEGPGAEILARQRPDGSWLQGETGYNPLHKSSVWQLVFLSELGADGNDERIRRGVEHVLETMQAPDGSFPNVGRYSGNLLCLEGQTVRALLRLGYGDDERVIRKTAEFLADGDLANANYPTPKGQISKHWFDFSFPRGYQADILEAMVALDAAGFAGDERLRPAVGFIADQRKLLKRQGQEPIEPWKSKHVLTGKLLVDLDWRSRGGPSKWITLLALMVLKDWYGSQQ
;
A
#
# COMPACT_ATOMS: atom_id res chain seq x y z
N MET A 1 -3.71 -22.81 -24.68
CA MET A 1 -3.39 -23.04 -23.25
C MET A 1 -4.72 -23.11 -22.52
N PRO A 2 -4.87 -23.87 -21.43
CA PRO A 2 -6.06 -23.71 -20.58
C PRO A 2 -6.22 -22.22 -20.24
N GLU A 3 -7.46 -21.72 -20.20
CA GLU A 3 -7.72 -20.45 -19.51
C GLU A 3 -7.27 -20.64 -18.07
N GLU A 4 -6.26 -19.88 -17.66
CA GLU A 4 -5.82 -19.87 -16.27
C GLU A 4 -6.87 -19.11 -15.46
N ASP A 5 -7.22 -19.66 -14.30
CA ASP A 5 -8.10 -19.00 -13.33
C ASP A 5 -7.26 -18.55 -12.13
N TRP A 6 -7.70 -17.51 -11.42
CA TRP A 6 -6.98 -17.05 -10.24
C TRP A 6 -6.90 -18.13 -9.14
N THR A 7 -7.85 -19.07 -9.13
CA THR A 7 -7.83 -20.24 -8.23
C THR A 7 -6.65 -21.17 -8.50
N ASP A 8 -5.98 -21.08 -9.66
CA ASP A 8 -4.75 -21.83 -9.90
C ASP A 8 -3.59 -21.37 -9.00
N PHE A 9 -3.71 -20.18 -8.41
CA PHE A 9 -2.68 -19.51 -7.62
C PHE A 9 -2.93 -19.55 -6.11
N THR A 10 -4.04 -20.10 -5.64
CA THR A 10 -4.38 -20.22 -4.21
C THR A 10 -5.11 -21.52 -3.91
N ASP A 11 -5.25 -21.85 -2.62
CA ASP A 11 -6.13 -22.91 -2.11
C ASP A 11 -6.66 -22.52 -0.72
N ASP A 12 -7.52 -23.36 -0.14
CA ASP A 12 -8.12 -23.12 1.19
C ASP A 12 -7.05 -23.01 2.29
N THR A 13 -5.91 -23.72 2.17
CA THR A 13 -4.85 -23.66 3.18
C THR A 13 -4.20 -22.27 3.19
N VAL A 14 -4.01 -21.67 2.02
CA VAL A 14 -3.48 -20.30 1.90
C VAL A 14 -4.47 -19.26 2.40
N LEU A 15 -5.75 -19.42 2.07
CA LEU A 15 -6.81 -18.50 2.50
C LEU A 15 -6.99 -18.54 4.03
N ASP A 16 -7.02 -19.73 4.63
CA ASP A 16 -7.07 -19.91 6.09
C ASP A 16 -5.85 -19.27 6.78
N TRP A 17 -4.65 -19.45 6.21
CA TRP A 17 -3.44 -18.82 6.72
C TRP A 17 -3.51 -17.28 6.68
N LEU A 18 -4.06 -16.69 5.62
CA LEU A 18 -4.25 -15.24 5.54
C LEU A 18 -5.30 -14.75 6.55
N LEU A 19 -6.34 -15.54 6.82
CA LEU A 19 -7.41 -15.20 7.77
C LEU A 19 -6.99 -15.32 9.25
N GLU A 20 -5.85 -15.93 9.57
CA GLU A 20 -5.38 -16.00 10.96
C GLU A 20 -5.28 -14.58 11.58
N PRO A 21 -5.73 -14.37 12.83
CA PRO A 21 -5.87 -13.05 13.48
C PRO A 21 -4.52 -12.38 13.84
N SER A 22 -3.42 -12.92 13.34
CA SER A 22 -2.06 -12.43 13.51
C SER A 22 -1.82 -10.99 13.00
N TYR A 23 -2.65 -10.45 12.11
CA TYR A 23 -2.51 -9.08 11.62
C TYR A 23 -3.87 -8.57 11.15
N PRO A 24 -4.56 -7.66 11.86
CA PRO A 24 -5.93 -7.26 11.51
C PRO A 24 -6.15 -6.86 10.04
N SER A 25 -5.15 -6.20 9.45
CA SER A 25 -5.17 -5.81 8.04
C SER A 25 -5.26 -6.98 7.06
N ILE A 26 -4.63 -8.12 7.36
CA ILE A 26 -4.60 -9.25 6.42
C ILE A 26 -6.00 -9.88 6.30
N PRO A 27 -6.69 -10.30 7.38
CA PRO A 27 -8.07 -10.77 7.26
C PRO A 27 -9.00 -9.73 6.67
N TYR A 28 -8.85 -8.44 7.01
CA TYR A 28 -9.65 -7.36 6.41
C TYR A 28 -9.56 -7.38 4.88
N TYR A 29 -8.35 -7.33 4.32
CA TYR A 29 -8.17 -7.34 2.86
C TYR A 29 -8.52 -8.69 2.25
N THR A 30 -8.25 -9.82 2.92
CA THR A 30 -8.62 -11.16 2.43
C THR A 30 -10.12 -11.32 2.32
N LEU A 31 -10.87 -10.97 3.36
CA LEU A 31 -12.34 -11.02 3.35
C LEU A 31 -12.90 -10.16 2.22
N ARG A 32 -12.45 -8.91 2.13
CA ARG A 32 -12.97 -7.94 1.17
C ARG A 32 -12.62 -8.26 -0.28
N HIS A 33 -11.36 -8.61 -0.57
CA HIS A 33 -10.85 -8.68 -1.94
C HIS A 33 -10.67 -10.10 -2.47
N LEU A 34 -10.35 -11.09 -1.62
CA LEU A 34 -10.17 -12.47 -2.07
C LEU A 34 -11.44 -13.30 -1.91
N LEU A 35 -12.25 -13.00 -0.90
CA LEU A 35 -13.50 -13.73 -0.61
C LEU A 35 -14.76 -12.93 -0.97
N ASP A 36 -14.61 -11.76 -1.59
CA ASP A 36 -15.68 -10.89 -2.06
C ASP A 36 -16.76 -10.60 -0.99
N ARG A 37 -16.34 -10.48 0.28
CA ARG A 37 -17.25 -10.09 1.35
C ARG A 37 -17.68 -8.64 1.14
N PRO A 38 -18.97 -8.34 1.35
CA PRO A 38 -19.45 -6.97 1.20
C PRO A 38 -18.92 -6.09 2.34
N PRO A 39 -18.79 -4.77 2.13
CA PRO A 39 -18.24 -3.85 3.14
C PRO A 39 -18.97 -3.77 4.48
N ASP A 40 -20.18 -4.33 4.58
CA ASP A 40 -20.99 -4.43 5.79
C ASP A 40 -20.94 -5.83 6.46
N ASP A 41 -20.09 -6.72 5.95
CA ASP A 41 -19.80 -8.02 6.56
C ASP A 41 -19.20 -7.83 7.96
N GLN A 42 -19.70 -8.60 8.92
CA GLN A 42 -19.33 -8.43 10.33
C GLN A 42 -17.87 -8.77 10.60
N ASP A 43 -17.31 -9.76 9.90
CA ASP A 43 -15.91 -10.16 10.09
C ASP A 43 -14.99 -9.14 9.42
N GLU A 44 -15.38 -8.57 8.26
CA GLU A 44 -14.65 -7.47 7.62
C GLU A 44 -14.61 -6.23 8.54
N LEU A 45 -15.77 -5.83 9.06
CA LEU A 45 -15.87 -4.68 9.97
C LEU A 45 -15.06 -4.88 11.25
N ALA A 46 -15.13 -6.07 11.85
CA ALA A 46 -14.36 -6.41 13.04
C ALA A 46 -12.85 -6.38 12.77
N ALA A 47 -12.40 -6.95 11.65
CA ALA A 47 -11.00 -6.90 11.25
C ALA A 47 -10.54 -5.46 11.01
N ARG A 48 -11.38 -4.62 10.38
CA ARG A 48 -11.08 -3.21 10.13
C ARG A 48 -10.99 -2.39 11.43
N GLU A 49 -11.90 -2.61 12.36
CA GLU A 49 -11.87 -1.97 13.68
C GLU A 49 -10.61 -2.38 14.47
N ALA A 50 -10.24 -3.67 14.40
CA ALA A 50 -9.04 -4.18 15.05
C ALA A 50 -7.73 -3.56 14.55
N ILE A 51 -7.67 -3.02 13.32
CA ILE A 51 -6.50 -2.26 12.83
C ILE A 51 -6.19 -1.05 13.75
N LEU A 52 -7.23 -0.46 14.32
CA LEU A 52 -7.14 0.77 15.12
C LEU A 52 -6.84 0.52 16.61
N THR A 53 -6.98 -0.73 17.06
CA THR A 53 -6.87 -1.13 18.47
C THR A 53 -5.80 -2.20 18.72
N GLU A 54 -5.37 -2.92 17.67
CA GLU A 54 -4.37 -3.97 17.74
C GLU A 54 -3.26 -3.82 16.67
N GLY A 55 -2.10 -4.42 16.96
CA GLY A 55 -0.99 -4.51 16.01
C GLY A 55 -0.39 -3.15 15.60
N PRO A 56 0.27 -3.09 14.41
CA PRO A 56 1.02 -1.91 13.98
C PRO A 56 0.19 -0.64 13.85
N GLY A 57 -1.09 -0.72 13.43
CA GLY A 57 -1.95 0.45 13.28
C GLY A 57 -2.22 1.14 14.62
N ALA A 58 -2.64 0.36 15.62
CA ALA A 58 -2.81 0.85 16.98
C ALA A 58 -1.51 1.39 17.59
N GLU A 59 -0.39 0.71 17.34
CA GLU A 59 0.92 1.16 17.77
C GLU A 59 1.37 2.49 17.15
N ILE A 60 1.05 2.73 15.88
CA ILE A 60 1.26 4.04 15.25
C ILE A 60 0.38 5.06 15.96
N LEU A 61 -0.92 4.81 16.07
CA LEU A 61 -1.88 5.75 16.67
C LEU A 61 -1.53 6.10 18.13
N ALA A 62 -1.01 5.15 18.91
CA ALA A 62 -0.56 5.37 20.29
C ALA A 62 0.64 6.33 20.41
N ARG A 63 1.41 6.51 19.33
CA ARG A 63 2.53 7.46 19.25
C ARG A 63 2.11 8.83 18.71
N GLN A 64 0.85 8.99 18.31
CA GLN A 64 0.33 10.28 17.88
C GLN A 64 0.30 11.27 19.04
N ARG A 65 0.71 12.50 18.77
CA ARG A 65 0.67 13.62 19.71
C ARG A 65 -0.72 14.28 19.70
N PRO A 66 -1.08 15.04 20.75
CA PRO A 66 -2.38 15.70 20.82
C PRO A 66 -2.68 16.68 19.67
N ASP A 67 -1.63 17.24 19.05
CA ASP A 67 -1.72 18.15 17.89
C ASP A 67 -1.93 17.41 16.55
N GLY A 68 -2.07 16.08 16.56
CA GLY A 68 -2.23 15.26 15.35
C GLY A 68 -0.91 14.82 14.70
N SER A 69 0.21 15.41 15.10
CA SER A 69 1.54 15.04 14.61
C SER A 69 2.07 13.74 15.24
N TRP A 70 3.06 13.12 14.60
CA TRP A 70 3.82 12.01 15.19
C TRP A 70 5.19 12.42 15.70
N LEU A 71 5.73 13.53 15.22
CA LEU A 71 7.03 14.04 15.62
C LEU A 71 7.00 15.55 15.79
N GLN A 72 7.82 16.05 16.72
CA GLN A 72 8.02 17.48 16.88
C GLN A 72 9.02 18.00 15.83
N GLY A 73 8.69 19.13 15.18
CA GLY A 73 9.60 19.81 14.25
C GLY A 73 9.81 19.07 12.91
N GLU A 74 8.88 18.19 12.54
CA GLU A 74 8.84 17.56 11.23
C GLU A 74 8.40 18.54 10.14
N THR A 75 8.83 18.27 8.89
CA THR A 75 8.47 19.08 7.72
C THR A 75 8.29 18.18 6.50
N GLY A 76 7.07 18.06 6.01
CA GLY A 76 6.73 17.18 4.88
C GLY A 76 7.14 15.73 5.15
N TYR A 77 8.05 15.21 4.33
CA TYR A 77 8.54 13.83 4.44
C TYR A 77 9.76 13.67 5.34
N ASN A 78 10.06 14.63 6.23
CA ASN A 78 11.21 14.55 7.14
C ASN A 78 10.81 14.43 8.62
N PRO A 79 11.46 13.53 9.38
CA PRO A 79 12.53 12.61 8.96
C PRO A 79 11.98 11.32 8.30
N LEU A 80 12.15 11.19 6.98
CA LEU A 80 11.72 10.06 6.12
C LEU A 80 10.47 9.34 6.68
N HIS A 81 10.52 8.02 6.80
CA HIS A 81 9.40 7.14 7.17
C HIS A 81 8.87 7.32 8.59
N LYS A 82 9.30 8.35 9.33
CA LYS A 82 8.81 8.68 10.66
C LYS A 82 7.96 9.94 10.69
N SER A 83 7.93 10.72 9.60
CA SER A 83 7.06 11.92 9.55
C SER A 83 5.57 11.54 9.54
N SER A 84 4.71 12.49 9.88
CA SER A 84 3.27 12.31 9.92
C SER A 84 2.68 11.96 8.56
N VAL A 85 3.24 12.49 7.45
CA VAL A 85 2.83 12.08 6.10
C VAL A 85 3.00 10.57 5.93
N TRP A 86 4.14 10.03 6.35
CA TRP A 86 4.38 8.59 6.26
C TRP A 86 3.51 7.77 7.22
N GLN A 87 3.17 8.32 8.40
CA GLN A 87 2.25 7.62 9.30
C GLN A 87 0.86 7.50 8.68
N LEU A 88 0.37 8.54 7.99
CA LEU A 88 -0.88 8.47 7.24
C LEU A 88 -0.79 7.49 6.05
N VAL A 89 0.33 7.48 5.32
CA VAL A 89 0.56 6.49 4.25
C VAL A 89 0.46 5.08 4.81
N PHE A 90 1.18 4.76 5.88
CA PHE A 90 1.14 3.43 6.48
C PHE A 90 -0.22 3.07 7.07
N LEU A 91 -0.89 4.00 7.76
CA LEU A 91 -2.26 3.76 8.25
C LEU A 91 -3.24 3.47 7.10
N SER A 92 -3.10 4.17 5.97
CA SER A 92 -3.90 3.91 4.78
C SER A 92 -3.58 2.55 4.13
N GLU A 93 -2.31 2.11 4.14
CA GLU A 93 -1.89 0.80 3.65
C GLU A 93 -2.39 -0.34 4.54
N LEU A 94 -2.47 -0.10 5.85
CA LEU A 94 -3.01 -1.05 6.81
C LEU A 94 -4.53 -1.21 6.69
N GLY A 95 -5.23 -0.30 6.01
CA GLY A 95 -6.70 -0.29 5.89
C GLY A 95 -7.43 0.44 7.02
N ALA A 96 -6.76 1.39 7.70
CA ALA A 96 -7.36 2.14 8.80
C ALA A 96 -8.62 2.91 8.36
N ASP A 97 -9.62 2.99 9.25
CA ASP A 97 -10.82 3.78 9.00
C ASP A 97 -10.56 5.28 9.11
N GLY A 98 -10.75 5.99 7.99
CA GLY A 98 -10.63 7.44 7.89
C GLY A 98 -11.53 8.24 8.83
N ASN A 99 -12.64 7.66 9.27
CA ASN A 99 -13.59 8.29 10.17
C ASN A 99 -13.13 8.32 11.64
N ASP A 100 -12.10 7.55 12.01
CA ASP A 100 -11.54 7.58 13.36
C ASP A 100 -10.95 8.97 13.66
N GLU A 101 -11.27 9.52 14.83
CA GLU A 101 -10.86 10.87 15.20
C GLU A 101 -9.33 11.05 15.18
N ARG A 102 -8.57 10.02 15.54
CA ARG A 102 -7.10 10.05 15.51
C ARG A 102 -6.59 10.16 14.08
N ILE A 103 -7.22 9.44 13.13
CA ILE A 103 -6.90 9.54 11.71
C ILE A 103 -7.22 10.96 11.21
N ARG A 104 -8.41 11.47 11.52
CA ARG A 104 -8.82 12.83 11.15
C ARG A 104 -7.86 13.90 11.65
N ARG A 105 -7.42 13.83 12.91
CA ARG A 105 -6.42 14.76 13.46
C ARG A 105 -5.08 14.66 12.72
N GLY A 106 -4.66 13.46 12.35
CA GLY A 106 -3.44 13.26 11.58
C GLY A 106 -3.53 13.88 10.18
N VAL A 107 -4.67 13.68 9.51
CA VAL A 107 -4.95 14.26 8.19
C VAL A 107 -4.96 15.78 8.26
N GLU A 108 -5.68 16.37 9.22
CA GLU A 108 -5.71 17.82 9.39
C GLU A 108 -4.31 18.39 9.67
N HIS A 109 -3.53 17.77 10.57
CA HIS A 109 -2.15 18.20 10.81
C HIS A 109 -1.31 18.21 9.52
N VAL A 110 -1.39 17.16 8.70
CA VAL A 110 -0.65 17.09 7.44
C VAL A 110 -1.12 18.14 6.43
N LEU A 111 -2.43 18.32 6.27
CA LEU A 111 -2.99 19.30 5.34
C LEU A 111 -2.71 20.74 5.78
N GLU A 112 -2.76 21.04 7.07
CA GLU A 112 -2.55 22.39 7.60
C GLU A 112 -1.06 22.78 7.64
N THR A 113 -0.17 21.83 7.95
CA THR A 113 1.23 22.15 8.25
C THR A 113 2.22 21.72 7.17
N MET A 114 1.83 20.81 6.28
CA MET A 114 2.74 20.20 5.31
C MET A 114 2.29 20.33 3.85
N GLN A 115 1.05 20.76 3.61
CA GLN A 115 0.60 21.12 2.27
C GLN A 115 0.95 22.59 1.99
N ALA A 116 1.57 22.84 0.85
CA ALA A 116 1.82 24.20 0.37
C ALA A 116 0.54 24.84 -0.18
N PRO A 117 0.48 26.18 -0.33
CA PRO A 117 -0.71 26.87 -0.85
C PRO A 117 -1.18 26.44 -2.25
N ASP A 118 -0.25 25.91 -3.06
CA ASP A 118 -0.52 25.32 -4.38
C ASP A 118 -1.01 23.86 -4.30
N GLY A 119 -1.23 23.32 -3.11
CA GLY A 119 -1.69 21.94 -2.89
C GLY A 119 -0.58 20.89 -2.92
N SER A 120 0.66 21.27 -3.24
CA SER A 120 1.82 20.37 -3.24
C SER A 120 2.26 19.96 -1.84
N PHE A 121 3.00 18.85 -1.75
CA PHE A 121 3.65 18.42 -0.51
C PHE A 121 5.17 18.52 -0.73
N PRO A 122 5.79 19.68 -0.51
CA PRO A 122 7.20 19.88 -0.81
C PRO A 122 8.08 19.13 0.20
N ASN A 123 9.15 18.50 -0.29
CA ASN A 123 10.18 17.95 0.57
C ASN A 123 11.33 18.94 0.80
N VAL A 124 11.90 18.93 2.00
CA VAL A 124 13.11 19.69 2.36
C VAL A 124 14.29 18.71 2.54
N GLY A 125 15.52 19.11 2.20
CA GLY A 125 16.71 18.30 2.42
C GLY A 125 17.39 17.82 1.12
N ARG A 126 18.02 16.63 1.15
CA ARG A 126 18.87 16.13 0.03
C ARG A 126 18.10 16.00 -1.29
N TYR A 127 16.85 15.59 -1.22
CA TYR A 127 15.93 15.53 -2.36
C TYR A 127 14.83 16.54 -2.09
N SER A 128 14.98 17.78 -2.55
CA SER A 128 14.07 18.88 -2.24
C SER A 128 13.08 19.16 -3.39
N GLY A 129 11.97 19.81 -3.04
CA GLY A 129 10.92 20.21 -3.98
C GLY A 129 9.76 19.21 -4.05
N ASN A 130 8.95 19.35 -5.09
CA ASN A 130 7.73 18.56 -5.31
C ASN A 130 8.12 17.24 -5.98
N LEU A 131 8.35 16.22 -5.14
CA LEU A 131 8.74 14.89 -5.60
C LEU A 131 7.49 14.09 -5.96
N LEU A 132 7.23 13.93 -7.25
CA LEU A 132 6.01 13.29 -7.79
C LEU A 132 5.68 11.95 -7.12
N CYS A 133 6.68 11.11 -6.85
CA CYS A 133 6.47 9.81 -6.19
C CYS A 133 5.97 9.95 -4.75
N LEU A 134 6.41 10.97 -4.02
CA LEU A 134 5.98 11.21 -2.65
C LEU A 134 4.59 11.85 -2.63
N GLU A 135 4.34 12.80 -3.53
CA GLU A 135 3.02 13.42 -3.68
C GLU A 135 1.95 12.38 -4.05
N GLY A 136 2.26 11.48 -4.98
CA GLY A 136 1.37 10.38 -5.36
C GLY A 136 1.02 9.46 -4.18
N GLN A 137 2.00 9.11 -3.32
CA GLN A 137 1.73 8.32 -2.12
C GLN A 137 0.83 9.06 -1.13
N THR A 138 1.04 10.36 -0.94
CA THR A 138 0.20 11.17 -0.04
C THR A 138 -1.23 11.29 -0.55
N VAL A 139 -1.43 11.58 -1.84
CA VAL A 139 -2.77 11.65 -2.45
C VAL A 139 -3.48 10.29 -2.35
N ARG A 140 -2.79 9.20 -2.72
CA ARG A 140 -3.33 7.83 -2.58
C ARG A 140 -3.75 7.51 -1.14
N ALA A 141 -2.95 7.90 -0.16
CA ALA A 141 -3.27 7.69 1.24
C ALA A 141 -4.53 8.45 1.66
N LEU A 142 -4.63 9.73 1.30
CA LEU A 142 -5.80 10.56 1.61
C LEU A 142 -7.07 10.01 0.95
N LEU A 143 -7.00 9.57 -0.31
CA LEU A 143 -8.12 8.91 -1.00
C LEU A 143 -8.56 7.63 -0.28
N ARG A 144 -7.61 6.77 0.11
CA ARG A 144 -7.90 5.52 0.84
C ARG A 144 -8.50 5.77 2.22
N LEU A 145 -8.12 6.88 2.86
CA LEU A 145 -8.69 7.32 4.13
C LEU A 145 -10.02 8.08 3.94
N GLY A 146 -10.59 8.13 2.74
CA GLY A 146 -11.92 8.72 2.52
C GLY A 146 -11.94 10.24 2.35
N TYR A 147 -10.80 10.89 2.11
CA TYR A 147 -10.70 12.35 1.91
C TYR A 147 -10.78 12.75 0.43
N GLY A 148 -11.41 11.92 -0.41
CA GLY A 148 -11.56 12.20 -1.85
C GLY A 148 -12.48 13.37 -2.18
N ASP A 149 -13.41 13.71 -1.28
CA ASP A 149 -14.30 14.86 -1.43
C ASP A 149 -13.74 16.15 -0.81
N ASP A 150 -12.55 16.10 -0.19
CA ASP A 150 -11.89 17.28 0.38
C ASP A 150 -11.31 18.15 -0.75
N GLU A 151 -11.74 19.40 -0.85
CA GLU A 151 -11.31 20.32 -1.92
C GLU A 151 -9.78 20.48 -2.00
N ARG A 152 -9.06 20.37 -0.88
CA ARG A 152 -7.60 20.43 -0.81
C ARG A 152 -6.96 19.21 -1.50
N VAL A 153 -7.62 18.06 -1.42
CA VAL A 153 -7.19 16.79 -2.01
C VAL A 153 -7.61 16.70 -3.49
N ILE A 154 -8.82 17.14 -3.82
CA ILE A 154 -9.35 17.19 -5.20
C ILE A 154 -8.43 18.04 -6.08
N ARG A 155 -8.06 19.24 -5.62
CA ARG A 155 -7.18 20.15 -6.39
C ARG A 155 -5.88 19.46 -6.78
N LYS A 156 -5.24 18.80 -5.81
CA LYS A 156 -3.97 18.11 -6.05
C LYS A 156 -4.12 16.87 -6.93
N THR A 157 -5.21 16.12 -6.76
CA THR A 157 -5.52 14.96 -7.60
C THR A 157 -5.72 15.37 -9.06
N ALA A 158 -6.45 16.46 -9.31
CA ALA A 158 -6.67 16.99 -10.66
C ALA A 158 -5.37 17.47 -11.33
N GLU A 159 -4.49 18.14 -10.61
CA GLU A 159 -3.18 18.57 -11.12
C GLU A 159 -2.25 17.37 -11.40
N PHE A 160 -2.23 16.38 -10.50
CA PHE A 160 -1.47 15.14 -10.69
C PHE A 160 -1.90 14.39 -11.97
N LEU A 161 -3.21 14.36 -12.24
CA LEU A 161 -3.79 13.77 -13.45
C LEU A 161 -3.54 14.62 -14.71
N ALA A 162 -3.40 15.94 -14.58
CA ALA A 162 -3.19 16.85 -15.70
C ALA A 162 -1.72 16.89 -16.17
N ASP A 163 -0.75 16.75 -15.25
CA ASP A 163 0.68 16.78 -15.55
C ASP A 163 1.29 15.39 -15.82
N GLY A 164 0.58 14.31 -15.46
CA GLY A 164 1.05 12.93 -15.60
C GLY A 164 0.47 12.17 -16.79
N ASP A 165 1.32 11.69 -17.70
CA ASP A 165 0.94 10.59 -18.60
C ASP A 165 1.00 9.26 -17.83
N LEU A 166 -0.03 9.02 -17.01
CA LEU A 166 -0.20 7.78 -16.26
C LEU A 166 -0.31 6.56 -17.17
N ALA A 167 -0.83 6.75 -18.40
CA ALA A 167 -1.05 5.69 -19.37
C ALA A 167 0.24 5.07 -19.92
N ASN A 168 1.36 5.80 -19.86
CA ASN A 168 2.67 5.30 -20.29
C ASN A 168 3.62 4.96 -19.13
N ALA A 169 3.19 5.12 -17.87
CA ALA A 169 3.99 4.84 -16.67
C ALA A 169 5.44 5.36 -16.79
N ASN A 170 5.63 6.50 -17.45
CA ASN A 170 6.96 7.07 -17.72
C ASN A 170 7.46 7.70 -16.42
N TYR A 171 7.84 6.85 -15.46
CA TYR A 171 8.58 7.22 -14.27
C TYR A 171 9.99 7.61 -14.69
N PRO A 172 10.32 8.91 -14.78
CA PRO A 172 11.67 9.30 -15.09
C PRO A 172 12.45 9.13 -13.78
N THR A 173 13.31 8.12 -13.69
CA THR A 173 14.53 8.42 -12.95
C THR A 173 15.28 9.46 -13.78
N PRO A 174 15.97 10.44 -13.17
CA PRO A 174 16.75 11.45 -13.93
C PRO A 174 17.77 10.85 -14.92
N LYS A 175 17.95 9.53 -14.93
CA LYS A 175 18.87 8.77 -15.77
C LYS A 175 18.18 7.72 -16.67
N GLY A 176 16.85 7.62 -16.69
CA GLY A 176 16.12 6.63 -17.50
C GLY A 176 16.40 5.17 -17.14
N GLN A 177 16.91 4.90 -15.94
CA GLN A 177 17.22 3.56 -15.46
C GLN A 177 16.07 3.03 -14.60
N ILE A 178 15.60 1.83 -14.91
CA ILE A 178 14.67 1.08 -14.05
C ILE A 178 15.38 0.81 -12.72
N SER A 179 14.71 1.07 -11.61
CA SER A 179 15.24 0.76 -10.28
C SER A 179 15.58 -0.73 -10.21
N LYS A 180 16.75 -1.07 -9.67
CA LYS A 180 17.10 -2.47 -9.39
C LYS A 180 16.13 -3.16 -8.42
N HIS A 181 15.26 -2.39 -7.75
CA HIS A 181 14.24 -2.86 -6.80
C HIS A 181 12.83 -2.97 -7.40
N TRP A 182 12.68 -2.74 -8.71
CA TRP A 182 11.39 -2.81 -9.38
C TRP A 182 10.79 -4.21 -9.36
N PHE A 183 11.65 -5.24 -9.43
CA PHE A 183 11.27 -6.65 -9.41
C PHE A 183 11.50 -7.33 -8.04
N ASP A 184 11.78 -6.53 -7.00
CA ASP A 184 11.95 -7.02 -5.63
C ASP A 184 10.66 -6.75 -4.84
N PHE A 185 9.75 -7.72 -4.74
CA PHE A 185 8.53 -7.55 -3.93
C PHE A 185 8.88 -7.23 -2.48
N SER A 186 8.29 -6.19 -1.90
CA SER A 186 8.53 -5.80 -0.51
C SER A 186 7.34 -5.09 0.11
N PHE A 187 7.20 -5.23 1.43
CA PHE A 187 6.20 -4.51 2.21
C PHE A 187 6.77 -4.11 3.60
N PRO A 188 6.41 -2.92 4.13
CA PRO A 188 5.82 -1.80 3.40
C PRO A 188 6.86 -1.15 2.48
N ARG A 189 6.39 -0.44 1.46
CA ARG A 189 7.28 0.31 0.57
C ARG A 189 7.37 1.76 1.05
N GLY A 190 8.60 2.25 1.15
CA GLY A 190 8.88 3.66 1.42
C GLY A 190 8.83 4.46 0.12
N TYR A 191 9.79 5.36 -0.07
CA TYR A 191 9.91 6.18 -1.28
C TYR A 191 10.26 5.41 -2.57
N GLN A 192 10.41 4.08 -2.51
CA GLN A 192 10.72 3.22 -3.66
C GLN A 192 9.51 2.34 -3.97
N ALA A 193 8.97 2.39 -5.19
CA ALA A 193 7.91 1.48 -5.64
C ALA A 193 8.48 0.19 -6.28
N ASP A 194 7.73 -0.90 -6.22
CA ASP A 194 7.93 -2.09 -7.05
C ASP A 194 6.73 -2.34 -7.95
N ILE A 195 6.88 -3.31 -8.86
CA ILE A 195 5.85 -3.67 -9.82
C ILE A 195 4.56 -4.16 -9.14
N LEU A 196 4.63 -4.79 -7.95
CA LEU A 196 3.45 -5.29 -7.25
C LEU A 196 2.64 -4.13 -6.66
N GLU A 197 3.31 -3.18 -6.00
CA GLU A 197 2.65 -1.97 -5.50
C GLU A 197 2.02 -1.15 -6.64
N ALA A 198 2.70 -1.04 -7.78
CA ALA A 198 2.18 -0.36 -8.96
C ALA A 198 0.92 -1.05 -9.52
N MET A 199 0.93 -2.38 -9.61
CA MET A 199 -0.24 -3.15 -10.05
C MET A 199 -1.44 -2.97 -9.12
N VAL A 200 -1.25 -3.06 -7.80
CA VAL A 200 -2.32 -2.81 -6.82
C VAL A 200 -2.93 -1.40 -6.95
N ALA A 201 -2.10 -0.41 -7.29
CA ALA A 201 -2.60 0.95 -7.53
C ALA A 201 -3.38 1.08 -8.85
N LEU A 202 -2.95 0.39 -9.90
CA LEU A 202 -3.62 0.38 -11.20
C LEU A 202 -4.95 -0.38 -11.15
N ASP A 203 -5.00 -1.51 -10.45
CA ASP A 203 -6.23 -2.28 -10.24
C ASP A 203 -7.27 -1.44 -9.47
N ALA A 204 -6.84 -0.78 -8.39
CA ALA A 204 -7.70 0.15 -7.64
C ALA A 204 -8.18 1.36 -8.46
N ALA A 205 -7.46 1.72 -9.53
CA ALA A 205 -7.85 2.76 -10.48
C ALA A 205 -8.72 2.24 -11.64
N GLY A 206 -9.12 0.95 -11.62
CA GLY A 206 -10.00 0.34 -12.61
C GLY A 206 -9.30 -0.18 -13.87
N PHE A 207 -7.98 -0.41 -13.80
CA PHE A 207 -7.22 -0.96 -14.93
C PHE A 207 -6.97 -2.48 -14.82
N ALA A 208 -7.60 -3.16 -13.87
CA ALA A 208 -7.60 -4.62 -13.80
C ALA A 208 -8.19 -5.19 -15.10
N GLY A 209 -7.33 -5.69 -15.99
CA GLY A 209 -7.71 -6.19 -17.31
C GLY A 209 -7.21 -5.38 -18.51
N ASP A 210 -6.53 -4.25 -18.29
CA ASP A 210 -5.85 -3.54 -19.37
C ASP A 210 -4.72 -4.40 -19.95
N GLU A 211 -4.85 -4.77 -21.21
CA GLU A 211 -3.93 -5.64 -21.95
C GLU A 211 -2.45 -5.22 -21.86
N ARG A 212 -2.17 -3.93 -21.66
CA ARG A 212 -0.80 -3.41 -21.49
C ARG A 212 -0.15 -3.92 -20.19
N LEU A 213 -0.94 -4.32 -19.20
CA LEU A 213 -0.49 -4.85 -17.91
C LEU A 213 -0.21 -6.36 -17.95
N ARG A 214 -0.58 -7.07 -19.02
CA ARG A 214 -0.35 -8.52 -19.17
C ARG A 214 1.09 -8.95 -18.87
N PRO A 215 2.16 -8.25 -19.31
CA PRO A 215 3.52 -8.64 -18.97
C PRO A 215 3.83 -8.55 -17.47
N ALA A 216 3.25 -7.56 -16.77
CA ALA A 216 3.41 -7.40 -15.33
C ALA A 216 2.67 -8.49 -14.55
N VAL A 217 1.43 -8.79 -14.95
CA VAL A 217 0.66 -9.90 -14.37
C VAL A 217 1.34 -11.24 -14.64
N GLY A 218 1.83 -11.47 -15.86
CA GLY A 218 2.59 -12.67 -16.21
C GLY A 218 3.82 -12.86 -15.31
N PHE A 219 4.56 -11.78 -15.01
CA PHE A 219 5.66 -11.83 -14.06
C PHE A 219 5.20 -12.25 -12.66
N ILE A 220 4.13 -11.65 -12.13
CA ILE A 220 3.56 -11.99 -10.80
C ILE A 220 3.09 -13.46 -10.77
N ALA A 221 2.37 -13.89 -11.80
CA ALA A 221 1.89 -15.26 -11.98
C ALA A 221 3.04 -16.28 -12.02
N ASP A 222 4.10 -15.97 -12.77
CA ASP A 222 5.29 -16.83 -12.85
C ASP A 222 6.01 -16.93 -11.50
N GLN A 223 6.15 -15.82 -10.77
CA GLN A 223 6.68 -15.84 -9.41
C GLN A 223 5.83 -16.74 -8.49
N ARG A 224 4.50 -16.68 -8.60
CA ARG A 224 3.59 -17.52 -7.80
C ARG A 224 3.57 -18.99 -8.22
N LYS A 225 3.77 -19.32 -9.50
CA LYS A 225 3.86 -20.70 -10.00
C LYS A 225 5.16 -21.40 -9.59
N LEU A 226 6.30 -20.67 -9.58
CA LEU A 226 7.58 -21.19 -9.10
C LEU A 226 7.46 -21.70 -7.65
N LEU A 227 6.69 -20.96 -6.87
CA LEU A 227 6.29 -21.20 -5.50
C LEU A 227 5.55 -22.53 -5.28
N LYS A 228 4.44 -22.71 -6.01
CA LYS A 228 3.61 -23.93 -5.95
C LYS A 228 4.41 -25.20 -6.27
N ARG A 229 5.40 -25.12 -7.17
CA ARG A 229 6.25 -26.26 -7.56
C ARG A 229 7.26 -26.68 -6.50
N GLN A 230 7.62 -25.80 -5.57
CA GLN A 230 8.64 -26.08 -4.55
C GLN A 230 8.04 -26.64 -3.25
N GLY A 231 6.72 -26.81 -3.16
CA GLY A 231 6.06 -27.34 -1.95
C GLY A 231 6.25 -26.46 -0.71
N GLN A 232 6.64 -25.20 -0.92
CA GLN A 232 6.88 -24.20 0.10
C GLN A 232 5.81 -23.12 -0.06
N GLU A 233 4.58 -23.46 0.30
CA GLU A 233 3.53 -22.48 0.58
C GLU A 233 3.75 -22.01 2.03
N PRO A 234 4.27 -20.78 2.26
CA PRO A 234 4.90 -19.87 1.30
C PRO A 234 6.44 -19.86 1.41
N ILE A 235 7.12 -19.36 0.37
CA ILE A 235 8.60 -19.32 0.29
C ILE A 235 9.15 -18.71 1.57
N GLU A 236 10.28 -19.26 2.00
CA GLU A 236 11.33 -18.49 2.66
C GLU A 236 11.34 -17.03 2.19
N PRO A 237 11.58 -16.08 3.10
CA PRO A 237 11.45 -14.67 2.83
C PRO A 237 12.10 -14.31 1.49
N TRP A 238 11.41 -13.52 0.68
CA TRP A 238 12.15 -12.38 0.18
C TRP A 238 12.68 -11.71 1.45
N LYS A 239 13.99 -11.76 1.73
CA LYS A 239 14.55 -10.65 2.50
C LYS A 239 14.03 -9.46 1.75
N SER A 240 13.15 -8.65 2.36
CA SER A 240 12.89 -7.34 1.78
C SER A 240 14.29 -6.77 1.61
N LYS A 241 14.74 -6.63 0.36
CA LYS A 241 16.12 -6.19 0.13
C LYS A 241 16.31 -4.79 0.73
N HIS A 242 15.18 -4.12 1.02
CA HIS A 242 15.02 -2.96 1.90
C HIS A 242 13.98 -3.18 2.99
N VAL A 243 14.31 -4.00 4.00
CA VAL A 243 13.52 -3.99 5.23
C VAL A 243 13.60 -2.58 5.83
N LEU A 244 12.44 -1.91 5.97
CA LEU A 244 12.35 -0.66 6.72
C LEU A 244 12.31 -0.91 8.24
N THR A 245 12.45 -2.15 8.70
CA THR A 245 12.58 -2.52 10.11
C THR A 245 13.62 -1.65 10.80
N GLY A 246 13.19 -1.01 11.89
CA GLY A 246 14.02 -0.06 12.65
C GLY A 246 14.23 1.31 12.00
N LYS A 247 13.81 1.48 10.74
CA LYS A 247 13.75 2.78 10.03
C LYS A 247 12.36 3.42 10.12
N LEU A 248 11.32 2.61 10.31
CA LEU A 248 9.96 3.08 10.57
C LEU A 248 9.82 3.61 12.00
N LEU A 249 8.73 4.33 12.25
CA LEU A 249 8.30 4.63 13.61
C LEU A 249 7.76 3.36 14.30
N VAL A 250 7.05 2.53 13.54
CA VAL A 250 6.50 1.23 13.91
C VAL A 250 6.73 0.27 12.76
N ASP A 251 7.24 -0.92 13.04
CA ASP A 251 7.47 -1.93 12.01
C ASP A 251 6.14 -2.58 11.61
N LEU A 252 5.80 -2.60 10.31
CA LEU A 252 4.48 -3.10 9.86
C LEU A 252 4.42 -4.61 9.64
N ASP A 253 5.54 -5.24 9.28
CA ASP A 253 5.62 -6.69 9.04
C ASP A 253 6.65 -7.37 9.96
N TRP A 254 6.70 -6.94 11.23
CA TRP A 254 7.72 -7.41 12.18
C TRP A 254 7.58 -8.89 12.55
N ARG A 255 6.37 -9.48 12.47
CA ARG A 255 6.14 -10.90 12.81
C ARG A 255 6.61 -11.84 11.73
N SER A 256 6.83 -11.37 10.50
CA SER A 256 7.49 -12.18 9.47
C SER A 256 8.85 -12.67 9.95
N ARG A 257 9.62 -11.86 10.71
CA ARG A 257 10.97 -12.21 11.23
C ARG A 257 11.92 -12.81 10.18
N GLY A 258 11.75 -12.44 8.90
CA GLY A 258 12.45 -13.11 7.81
C GLY A 258 11.87 -14.51 7.51
N GLY A 259 10.57 -14.66 7.60
CA GLY A 259 9.74 -15.77 7.15
C GLY A 259 8.77 -15.28 6.07
N PRO A 260 7.80 -16.11 5.67
CA PRO A 260 6.84 -15.77 4.62
C PRO A 260 6.01 -14.52 4.95
N SER A 261 5.91 -13.58 4.01
CA SER A 261 5.14 -12.34 4.21
C SER A 261 3.70 -12.51 3.74
N LYS A 262 2.75 -12.44 4.69
CA LYS A 262 1.30 -12.45 4.40
C LYS A 262 0.92 -11.29 3.47
N TRP A 263 1.56 -10.14 3.64
CA TRP A 263 1.33 -8.96 2.80
C TRP A 263 1.66 -9.19 1.34
N ILE A 264 2.83 -9.74 1.03
CA ILE A 264 3.22 -9.99 -0.36
C ILE A 264 2.28 -11.02 -0.99
N THR A 265 1.93 -12.09 -0.27
CA THR A 265 0.98 -13.09 -0.75
C THR A 265 -0.40 -12.48 -1.02
N LEU A 266 -0.95 -11.74 -0.05
CA LEU A 266 -2.24 -11.07 -0.18
C LEU A 266 -2.27 -10.15 -1.41
N LEU A 267 -1.31 -9.23 -1.54
CA LEU A 267 -1.28 -8.27 -2.64
C LEU A 267 -1.13 -8.96 -4.00
N ALA A 268 -0.31 -10.01 -4.10
CA ALA A 268 -0.15 -10.77 -5.34
C ALA A 268 -1.45 -11.50 -5.72
N LEU A 269 -2.14 -12.11 -4.76
CA LEU A 269 -3.41 -12.79 -5.00
C LEU A 269 -4.52 -11.80 -5.38
N MET A 270 -4.55 -10.61 -4.80
CA MET A 270 -5.48 -9.54 -5.19
C MET A 270 -5.30 -9.18 -6.66
N VAL A 271 -4.06 -8.88 -7.09
CA VAL A 271 -3.77 -8.54 -8.50
C VAL A 271 -4.14 -9.67 -9.45
N LEU A 272 -3.82 -10.92 -9.09
CA LEU A 272 -4.15 -12.08 -9.92
C LEU A 272 -5.67 -12.27 -10.02
N LYS A 273 -6.39 -12.19 -8.89
CA LYS A 273 -7.85 -12.32 -8.87
C LYS A 273 -8.54 -11.23 -9.69
N ASP A 274 -8.15 -9.97 -9.50
CA ASP A 274 -8.71 -8.85 -10.24
C ASP A 274 -8.42 -8.97 -11.74
N TRP A 275 -7.19 -9.36 -12.12
CA TRP A 275 -6.84 -9.60 -13.52
C TRP A 275 -7.68 -10.73 -14.14
N TYR A 276 -7.62 -11.95 -13.60
CA TYR A 276 -8.32 -13.08 -14.23
C TYR A 276 -9.85 -12.95 -14.14
N GLY A 277 -10.38 -12.29 -13.11
CA GLY A 277 -11.80 -11.96 -13.00
C GLY A 277 -12.27 -10.93 -14.04
N SER A 278 -11.39 -10.02 -14.48
CA SER A 278 -11.71 -9.04 -15.54
C SER A 278 -11.76 -9.61 -16.96
N GLN A 279 -11.20 -10.80 -17.16
CA GLN A 279 -11.12 -11.46 -18.47
C GLN A 279 -12.33 -12.37 -18.76
N GLN A 280 -13.19 -12.60 -17.76
CA GLN A 280 -14.41 -13.42 -17.83
C GLN A 280 -15.64 -12.58 -18.21
#